data_AF-A0A6U3SD38-F1
#
_entry.id   AF-A0A6U3SD38-F1
#
_cell.length_a   1.000
_cell.length_b   1.000
_cell.length_c   1.000
_cell.angle_alpha   90.00
_cell.angle_beta   90.00
_cell.angle_gamma   90.00
#
_symmetry.space_group_name_H-M   'P 1'
#
loop_
_entity.id
_entity.type
_entity.pdbx_description
1 polymer ?
#
loop_
_entity_poly.entity_id
_entity_poly.type
_entity_poly.pdbx_seq_one_letter_code
_entity_poly.pdbx_strand_id
1 'polypeptide(L)'
;MDVDPSDLKKGVLEWSTIVPEERKYIASTNRGGSRHEHTCILCGRSYKGGPREIRSHLNKHDTCRVIKPCQPHDDEGETKNKDRLKLLAAELEKRRKADLFTKSLATTPRKRPHAAEAIISDPGGAACAADDEENITVESVNEDWACAFAANAFSFQAVSEQHFRTAVTNTAKLGAKYLKSDGKESKLPQRTAFVEGPITTAGDKVERRCRQRTTKTGDNCGGLIISDGWDSTQHRPIINVLFSTLTGTKFLCALDTSGDSKDMRYIADLVVQQIKELGADIVTAVCMDGACAGAFRHIEDAIKHVTCFICPTHSLNNFMSDICASNNAISVRGQQKVVWGEDLFEEPIEDIWTVVKAVTGAQKPLALYRRIKDTENNRVATHGNEDSKLYKELLKFCETRFASKILMSVRYSLCRPIIDMLLSDSEFNDWLSRQRAETKVKWAEVMTIVRSQEHQDSVATLLKVFVPCVEVMRLTDGKKGVTLGKFYAA
;
A
#
# COMPACT_ATOMS: atom_id res chain seq x y z
N MET A 1 28.88 -20.92 -14.28
CA MET A 1 27.69 -21.75 -14.55
C MET A 1 27.35 -22.60 -13.33
N ASP A 2 27.66 -22.11 -12.12
CA ASP A 2 27.87 -23.00 -10.95
C ASP A 2 26.96 -22.63 -9.77
N VAL A 3 25.95 -21.81 -10.04
CA VAL A 3 24.89 -21.49 -9.07
C VAL A 3 23.79 -22.53 -9.21
N ASP A 4 23.33 -23.07 -8.08
CA ASP A 4 22.20 -23.98 -7.99
C ASP A 4 20.93 -23.29 -8.52
N PRO A 5 20.16 -23.90 -9.44
CA PRO A 5 18.91 -23.36 -9.94
C PRO A 5 17.91 -22.90 -8.86
N SER A 6 17.92 -23.53 -7.68
CA SER A 6 17.05 -23.17 -6.56
C SER A 6 17.38 -21.81 -5.91
N ASP A 7 18.63 -21.35 -6.01
CA ASP A 7 19.09 -20.08 -5.46
C ASP A 7 18.80 -18.88 -6.39
N LEU A 8 18.42 -19.14 -7.65
CA LEU A 8 18.14 -18.12 -8.65
C LEU A 8 16.71 -17.56 -8.52
N LYS A 9 16.60 -16.35 -7.95
CA LYS A 9 15.31 -15.66 -7.73
C LYS A 9 14.80 -14.93 -8.98
N LYS A 10 13.47 -14.85 -9.15
CA LYS A 10 12.78 -14.12 -10.24
C LYS A 10 13.21 -14.64 -11.64
N GLY A 11 13.11 -13.81 -12.68
CA GLY A 11 13.42 -14.15 -14.07
C GLY A 11 14.89 -14.51 -14.35
N VAL A 12 15.77 -14.43 -13.35
CA VAL A 12 17.21 -14.72 -13.45
C VAL A 12 17.46 -16.21 -13.70
N LEU A 13 16.55 -17.09 -13.28
CA LEU A 13 16.63 -18.53 -13.54
C LEU A 13 16.62 -18.81 -15.05
N GLU A 14 15.68 -18.20 -15.79
CA GLU A 14 15.56 -18.36 -17.23
C GLU A 14 16.78 -17.77 -17.97
N TRP A 15 17.28 -16.63 -17.53
CA TRP A 15 18.45 -16.00 -18.16
C TRP A 15 19.78 -16.70 -17.87
N SER A 16 19.83 -17.60 -16.89
CA SER A 16 21.07 -18.31 -16.48
C SER A 16 21.61 -19.28 -17.53
N THR A 17 20.87 -19.53 -18.61
CA THR A 17 21.23 -20.45 -19.70
C THR A 17 21.53 -19.74 -21.02
N ILE A 18 21.71 -18.42 -21.01
CA ILE A 18 21.92 -17.62 -22.22
C ILE A 18 23.26 -16.88 -22.13
N VAL A 19 23.97 -16.78 -23.25
CA VAL A 19 25.19 -15.99 -23.34
C VAL A 19 24.86 -14.51 -23.04
N PRO A 20 25.51 -13.86 -22.07
CA PRO A 20 25.34 -12.43 -21.84
C PRO A 20 25.90 -11.65 -23.04
N GLU A 21 25.04 -10.94 -23.78
CA GLU A 21 25.48 -9.99 -24.81
C GLU A 21 25.50 -8.56 -24.25
N GLU A 22 26.52 -7.78 -24.61
CA GLU A 22 26.57 -6.34 -24.32
C GLU A 22 25.44 -5.60 -25.06
N ARG A 23 24.63 -4.84 -24.32
CA ARG A 23 23.57 -4.01 -24.92
C ARG A 23 24.17 -2.90 -25.78
N LYS A 24 24.03 -3.00 -27.10
CA LYS A 24 24.26 -1.85 -28.00
C LYS A 24 23.08 -0.89 -27.97
N TYR A 25 23.32 0.33 -27.51
CA TYR A 25 22.34 1.42 -27.49
C TYR A 25 22.13 1.97 -28.92
N ILE A 26 20.88 2.01 -29.38
CA ILE A 26 20.50 2.61 -30.68
C ILE A 26 19.93 4.01 -30.43
N ALA A 27 20.76 5.03 -30.61
CA ALA A 27 20.44 6.43 -30.30
C ALA A 27 19.25 7.01 -31.09
N SER A 28 18.91 6.45 -32.26
CA SER A 28 17.90 7.02 -33.15
C SER A 28 16.44 6.76 -32.75
N THR A 29 16.17 5.80 -31.87
CA THR A 29 14.79 5.39 -31.54
C THR A 29 14.39 5.60 -30.08
N ASN A 30 15.32 6.01 -29.22
CA ASN A 30 15.12 6.14 -27.77
C ASN A 30 14.39 4.94 -27.13
N ARG A 31 14.54 3.75 -27.73
CA ARG A 31 13.97 2.48 -27.24
C ARG A 31 15.09 1.46 -27.11
N GLY A 32 15.28 0.91 -25.91
CA GLY A 32 16.07 -0.29 -25.68
C GLY A 32 15.23 -1.53 -26.00
N GLY A 33 15.13 -1.91 -27.27
CA GLY A 33 14.27 -3.04 -27.66
C GLY A 33 14.53 -3.54 -29.07
N SER A 34 15.69 -4.17 -29.29
CA SER A 34 15.81 -5.15 -30.38
C SER A 34 15.30 -6.50 -29.87
N ARG A 35 14.53 -7.23 -30.69
CA ARG A 35 14.21 -8.64 -30.47
C ARG A 35 15.49 -9.46 -30.65
N HIS A 36 16.39 -9.37 -29.68
CA HIS A 36 17.70 -10.02 -29.74
C HIS A 36 17.52 -11.53 -29.82
N GLU A 37 18.39 -12.15 -30.61
CA GLU A 37 18.47 -13.59 -30.71
C GLU A 37 19.28 -14.10 -29.53
N HIS A 38 18.73 -15.00 -28.74
CA HIS A 38 19.39 -15.54 -27.55
C HIS A 38 19.96 -16.91 -27.87
N THR A 39 21.27 -17.09 -27.64
CA THR A 39 21.95 -18.38 -27.78
C THR A 39 21.96 -19.13 -26.45
N CYS A 40 21.40 -20.33 -26.44
CA CYS A 40 21.42 -21.22 -25.28
C CYS A 40 22.83 -21.79 -25.05
N ILE A 41 23.39 -21.60 -23.86
CA ILE A 41 24.73 -22.11 -23.51
C ILE A 41 24.77 -23.65 -23.37
N LEU A 42 23.60 -24.30 -23.25
CA LEU A 42 23.51 -25.75 -23.09
C LEU A 42 23.50 -26.49 -24.43
N CYS A 43 22.86 -25.92 -25.46
CA CYS A 43 22.68 -26.57 -26.77
C CYS A 43 23.19 -25.76 -27.96
N GLY A 44 23.69 -24.54 -27.75
CA GLY A 44 24.19 -23.66 -28.79
C GLY A 44 23.14 -23.10 -29.76
N ARG A 45 21.84 -23.41 -29.58
CA ARG A 45 20.78 -22.94 -30.48
C ARG A 45 20.36 -21.51 -30.15
N SER A 46 20.20 -20.72 -31.20
CA SER A 46 19.71 -19.33 -31.13
C SER A 46 18.19 -19.25 -31.37
N TYR A 47 17.48 -18.40 -30.62
CA TYR A 47 16.04 -18.17 -30.76
C TYR A 47 15.64 -16.74 -30.38
N LYS A 48 14.51 -16.26 -30.91
CA LYS A 48 13.97 -14.91 -30.63
C LYS A 48 12.84 -15.02 -29.60
N GLY A 49 12.95 -14.34 -28.46
CA GLY A 49 11.94 -14.42 -27.40
C GLY A 49 12.40 -13.85 -26.05
N GLY A 50 11.50 -13.78 -25.07
CA GLY A 50 11.79 -13.39 -23.69
C GLY A 50 11.80 -14.57 -22.72
N PRO A 51 11.67 -14.33 -21.40
CA PRO A 51 11.72 -15.37 -20.37
C PRO A 51 10.74 -16.53 -20.56
N ARG A 52 9.57 -16.27 -21.15
CA ARG A 52 8.55 -17.28 -21.43
C ARG A 52 9.01 -18.27 -22.50
N GLU A 53 9.63 -17.75 -23.55
CA GLU A 53 10.19 -18.51 -24.66
C GLU A 53 11.36 -19.38 -24.19
N ILE A 54 12.22 -18.81 -23.33
CA ILE A 54 13.35 -19.51 -22.71
C ILE A 54 12.85 -20.66 -21.82
N ARG A 55 11.80 -20.41 -21.02
CA ARG A 55 11.19 -21.44 -20.17
C ARG A 55 10.63 -22.61 -20.99
N SER A 56 9.98 -22.33 -22.11
CA SER A 56 9.45 -23.37 -23.00
C SER A 56 10.53 -24.17 -23.73
N HIS A 57 11.71 -23.58 -23.94
CA HIS A 57 12.89 -24.30 -24.45
C HIS A 57 13.44 -25.29 -23.41
N LEU A 58 13.47 -24.89 -22.13
CA LEU A 58 14.07 -25.67 -21.04
C LEU A 58 13.11 -26.69 -20.41
N ASN A 59 11.79 -26.44 -20.42
CA ASN A 59 10.78 -27.33 -19.85
C ASN A 59 9.77 -27.79 -20.92
N LYS A 60 9.80 -29.09 -21.21
CA LYS A 60 8.88 -29.77 -22.16
C LYS A 60 7.40 -29.72 -21.76
N HIS A 61 7.07 -29.41 -20.51
CA HIS A 61 5.70 -29.33 -20.00
C HIS A 61 5.09 -27.93 -20.11
N ASP A 62 5.85 -26.93 -20.55
CA ASP A 62 5.34 -25.59 -20.83
C ASP A 62 4.75 -25.54 -22.26
N THR A 63 3.62 -24.85 -22.44
CA THR A 63 2.74 -24.99 -23.62
C THR A 63 2.97 -23.95 -24.72
N CYS A 64 4.15 -23.32 -24.78
CA CYS A 64 4.45 -22.39 -25.86
C CYS A 64 4.80 -23.16 -27.15
N ARG A 65 3.88 -23.16 -28.13
CA ARG A 65 3.94 -23.99 -29.36
C ARG A 65 5.11 -23.69 -30.31
N VAL A 66 5.93 -22.66 -30.05
CA VAL A 66 6.79 -22.04 -31.08
C VAL A 66 8.28 -22.40 -30.92
N ILE A 67 8.70 -23.09 -29.85
CA ILE A 67 10.13 -23.30 -29.56
C ILE A 67 10.49 -24.77 -29.36
N LYS A 68 11.56 -25.21 -30.03
CA LYS A 68 12.08 -26.58 -29.93
C LYS A 68 12.73 -26.82 -28.55
N PRO A 69 12.51 -27.98 -27.91
CA PRO A 69 13.15 -28.32 -26.63
C PRO A 69 14.68 -28.32 -26.68
N CYS A 70 15.32 -28.01 -25.56
CA CYS A 70 16.77 -28.02 -25.39
C CYS A 70 17.33 -29.45 -25.53
N GLN A 71 18.34 -29.60 -26.37
CA GLN A 71 19.14 -30.82 -26.52
C GLN A 71 20.59 -30.48 -26.18
N PRO A 72 21.04 -30.71 -24.94
CA PRO A 72 22.36 -30.30 -24.50
C PRO A 72 23.47 -31.01 -25.27
N HIS A 73 24.54 -30.28 -25.60
CA HIS A 73 25.77 -30.85 -26.14
C HIS A 73 26.76 -31.08 -24.99
N ASP A 74 27.24 -32.31 -24.84
CA ASP A 74 28.29 -32.68 -23.89
C ASP A 74 29.36 -33.45 -24.67
N ASP A 75 30.62 -33.33 -24.27
CA ASP A 75 31.73 -34.10 -24.84
C ASP A 75 31.59 -35.60 -24.49
N GLU A 76 32.28 -36.48 -25.23
CA GLU A 76 32.18 -37.94 -25.05
C GLU A 76 32.57 -38.35 -23.62
N GLY A 77 31.60 -38.88 -22.86
CA GLY A 77 31.77 -39.27 -21.46
C GLY A 77 31.34 -38.22 -20.43
N GLU A 78 31.00 -36.99 -20.85
CA GLU A 78 30.51 -35.94 -19.97
C GLU A 78 28.97 -35.83 -19.95
N THR A 79 28.41 -35.40 -18.81
CA THR A 79 26.96 -35.18 -18.63
C THR A 79 26.63 -33.81 -18.05
N LYS A 80 27.59 -32.87 -18.03
CA LYS A 80 27.49 -31.60 -17.30
C LYS A 80 26.28 -30.76 -17.74
N ASN A 81 26.07 -30.59 -19.04
CA ASN A 81 24.95 -29.81 -19.57
C ASN A 81 23.64 -30.59 -19.53
N LYS A 82 23.67 -31.92 -19.70
CA LYS A 82 22.51 -32.80 -19.46
C LYS A 82 22.00 -32.73 -18.02
N ASP A 83 22.90 -32.78 -17.03
CA ASP A 83 22.53 -32.76 -15.61
C ASP A 83 22.08 -31.35 -15.18
N ARG A 84 22.70 -30.30 -15.72
CA ARG A 84 22.23 -28.92 -15.54
C ARG A 84 20.82 -28.71 -16.09
N LEU A 85 20.50 -29.25 -17.28
CA LEU A 85 19.15 -29.18 -17.83
C LEU A 85 18.12 -29.90 -16.95
N LYS A 86 18.47 -31.07 -16.39
CA LYS A 86 17.56 -31.80 -15.46
C LYS A 86 17.23 -30.97 -14.22
N LEU A 87 18.23 -30.35 -13.60
CA LEU A 87 18.03 -29.51 -12.41
C LEU A 87 17.16 -28.29 -12.72
N LEU A 88 17.43 -27.61 -13.85
CA LEU A 88 16.64 -26.47 -14.32
C LEU A 88 15.18 -26.85 -14.61
N ALA A 89 14.96 -27.96 -15.32
CA ALA A 89 13.63 -28.43 -15.66
C ALA A 89 12.82 -28.82 -14.40
N ALA A 90 13.47 -29.45 -13.41
CA ALA A 90 12.85 -29.82 -12.14
C ALA A 90 12.41 -28.59 -11.33
N GLU A 91 13.27 -27.57 -11.23
CA GLU A 91 12.96 -26.32 -10.52
C GLU A 91 11.87 -25.52 -11.24
N LEU A 92 11.90 -25.43 -12.58
CA LEU A 92 10.85 -24.80 -13.36
C LEU A 92 9.49 -25.48 -13.18
N GLU A 93 9.46 -26.82 -13.13
CA GLU A 93 8.24 -27.58 -12.90
C GLU A 93 7.70 -27.42 -11.47
N LYS A 94 8.60 -27.35 -10.47
CA LYS A 94 8.25 -27.04 -9.08
C LYS A 94 7.57 -25.67 -8.97
N ARG A 95 8.14 -24.65 -9.61
CA ARG A 95 7.54 -23.30 -9.67
C ARG A 95 6.20 -23.29 -10.39
N ARG A 96 6.06 -24.04 -11.49
CA ARG A 96 4.79 -24.18 -12.24
C ARG A 96 3.69 -24.81 -11.38
N LYS A 97 4.00 -25.88 -10.64
CA LYS A 97 3.05 -26.54 -9.73
C LYS A 97 2.64 -25.64 -8.57
N ALA A 98 3.58 -24.88 -8.00
CA ALA A 98 3.28 -23.90 -6.96
C ALA A 98 2.33 -22.80 -7.48
N ASP A 99 2.59 -22.25 -8.67
CA ASP A 99 1.73 -21.24 -9.29
C ASP A 99 0.32 -21.79 -9.61
N LEU A 100 0.22 -23.03 -10.09
CA LEU A 100 -1.07 -23.72 -10.30
C LEU A 100 -1.82 -23.97 -8.98
N PHE A 101 -1.12 -24.34 -7.91
CA PHE A 101 -1.70 -24.55 -6.59
C PHE A 101 -2.21 -23.23 -6.00
N THR A 102 -1.44 -22.15 -6.10
CA THR A 102 -1.87 -20.80 -5.69
C THR A 102 -3.08 -20.33 -6.49
N LYS A 103 -3.13 -20.59 -7.80
CA LYS A 103 -4.31 -20.30 -8.64
C LYS A 103 -5.53 -21.15 -8.27
N SER A 104 -5.33 -22.42 -7.91
CA SER A 104 -6.38 -23.32 -7.43
C SER A 104 -6.98 -22.87 -6.09
N LEU A 105 -6.17 -22.32 -5.18
CA LEU A 105 -6.62 -21.75 -3.91
C LEU A 105 -7.39 -20.43 -4.09
N ALA A 106 -7.17 -19.71 -5.19
CA ALA A 106 -7.85 -18.46 -5.51
C ALA A 106 -9.23 -18.65 -6.17
N THR A 107 -9.57 -19.87 -6.61
CA THR A 107 -10.89 -20.21 -7.18
C THR A 107 -11.85 -20.76 -6.13
N THR A 108 -12.94 -20.04 -5.83
CA THR A 108 -14.03 -20.51 -4.95
C THR A 108 -14.86 -21.64 -5.59
N PRO A 109 -15.42 -22.60 -4.82
CA PRO A 109 -16.20 -23.71 -5.37
C PRO A 109 -17.54 -23.25 -5.94
N ARG A 110 -17.84 -23.69 -7.17
CA ARG A 110 -19.14 -23.53 -7.84
C ARG A 110 -20.16 -24.47 -7.16
N LYS A 111 -21.19 -23.93 -6.48
CA LYS A 111 -22.34 -24.74 -6.04
C LYS A 111 -23.19 -25.09 -7.26
N ARG A 112 -23.47 -26.39 -7.45
CA ARG A 112 -24.49 -26.87 -8.40
C ARG A 112 -25.89 -26.60 -7.81
N PRO A 113 -26.91 -26.27 -8.62
CA PRO A 113 -28.27 -26.18 -8.13
C PRO A 113 -28.84 -27.58 -7.86
N HIS A 114 -29.48 -27.75 -6.70
CA HIS A 114 -30.35 -28.89 -6.40
C HIS A 114 -31.73 -28.65 -7.02
N ALA A 115 -32.29 -29.71 -7.60
CA ALA A 115 -33.65 -29.78 -8.11
C ALA A 115 -34.69 -29.80 -6.98
N ALA A 116 -35.79 -29.07 -7.17
CA ALA A 116 -37.14 -29.31 -6.63
C ALA A 116 -38.10 -28.54 -7.55
N GLU A 117 -38.75 -29.22 -8.49
CA GLU A 117 -40.13 -29.75 -8.42
C GLU A 117 -41.17 -28.75 -8.94
N ALA A 118 -41.73 -29.11 -10.09
CA ALA A 118 -42.82 -28.45 -10.79
C ALA A 118 -44.17 -28.76 -10.10
N ILE A 119 -45.14 -27.84 -10.19
CA ILE A 119 -46.58 -28.15 -10.27
C ILE A 119 -47.37 -26.95 -10.83
N ILE A 120 -47.88 -27.17 -12.04
CA ILE A 120 -49.18 -26.83 -12.65
C ILE A 120 -49.45 -25.41 -13.22
N SER A 121 -49.57 -25.43 -14.55
CA SER A 121 -50.14 -24.55 -15.60
C SER A 121 -51.63 -24.15 -15.41
N ASP A 122 -52.00 -22.86 -15.58
CA ASP A 122 -52.55 -22.16 -16.80
C ASP A 122 -54.11 -22.32 -16.92
N PRO A 123 -54.93 -21.51 -17.66
CA PRO A 123 -54.56 -20.66 -18.80
C PRO A 123 -55.29 -19.31 -19.01
N GLY A 124 -54.72 -18.50 -19.91
CA GLY A 124 -55.55 -17.67 -20.79
C GLY A 124 -54.87 -16.46 -21.45
N GLY A 125 -54.55 -16.57 -22.74
CA GLY A 125 -54.71 -15.43 -23.65
C GLY A 125 -53.55 -15.07 -24.58
N ALA A 126 -53.42 -15.84 -25.67
CA ALA A 126 -53.04 -15.45 -27.03
C ALA A 126 -51.92 -14.40 -27.27
N ALA A 127 -50.85 -14.91 -27.86
CA ALA A 127 -49.67 -14.21 -28.35
C ALA A 127 -49.95 -13.11 -29.40
N CYS A 128 -49.15 -12.05 -29.32
CA CYS A 128 -48.53 -11.46 -30.50
C CYS A 128 -47.03 -11.31 -30.20
N ALA A 129 -46.20 -11.92 -31.04
CA ALA A 129 -44.76 -11.90 -30.93
C ALA A 129 -44.23 -10.49 -31.19
N ALA A 130 -43.73 -9.85 -30.14
CA ALA A 130 -42.85 -8.70 -30.22
C ALA A 130 -41.53 -9.13 -29.58
N ASP A 131 -40.44 -8.67 -30.18
CA ASP A 131 -39.05 -9.02 -29.90
C ASP A 131 -38.74 -9.22 -28.42
N ASP A 132 -37.96 -10.26 -28.08
CA ASP A 132 -37.40 -10.50 -26.74
C ASP A 132 -36.45 -9.34 -26.37
N GLU A 133 -37.00 -8.19 -25.99
CA GLU A 133 -36.32 -7.16 -25.24
C GLU A 133 -36.07 -7.74 -23.85
N GLU A 134 -34.84 -8.22 -23.61
CA GLU A 134 -34.36 -8.65 -22.31
C GLU A 134 -34.68 -7.52 -21.30
N ASN A 135 -35.71 -7.71 -20.47
CA ASN A 135 -36.26 -6.65 -19.63
C ASN A 135 -35.28 -6.38 -18.48
N ILE A 136 -34.31 -5.49 -18.70
CA ILE A 136 -33.29 -5.12 -17.74
C ILE A 136 -33.97 -4.36 -16.58
N THR A 137 -33.94 -4.93 -15.38
CA THR A 137 -34.49 -4.32 -14.17
C THR A 137 -33.42 -3.53 -13.41
N VAL A 138 -33.85 -2.70 -12.45
CA VAL A 138 -32.92 -1.98 -11.57
C VAL A 138 -32.12 -2.97 -10.72
N GLU A 139 -32.77 -4.05 -10.28
CA GLU A 139 -32.18 -5.09 -9.46
C GLU A 139 -31.10 -5.86 -10.23
N SER A 140 -31.33 -6.24 -11.49
CA SER A 140 -30.32 -6.95 -12.28
C SER A 140 -29.09 -6.06 -12.55
N VAL A 141 -29.30 -4.77 -12.83
CA VAL A 141 -28.19 -3.79 -12.97
C VAL A 141 -27.40 -3.64 -11.66
N ASN A 142 -28.08 -3.63 -10.51
CA ASN A 142 -27.41 -3.57 -9.21
C ASN A 142 -26.58 -4.82 -8.92
N GLU A 143 -27.08 -6.00 -9.30
CA GLU A 143 -26.33 -7.27 -9.21
C GLU A 143 -25.08 -7.26 -10.10
N ASP A 144 -25.18 -6.76 -11.33
CA ASP A 144 -24.02 -6.61 -12.23
C ASP A 144 -22.96 -5.69 -11.62
N TRP A 145 -23.36 -4.56 -11.04
CA TRP A 145 -22.44 -3.66 -10.34
C TRP A 145 -21.81 -4.33 -9.11
N ALA A 146 -22.59 -5.07 -8.31
CA ALA A 146 -22.06 -5.81 -7.17
C ALA A 146 -20.98 -6.83 -7.61
N CYS A 147 -21.24 -7.55 -8.70
CA CYS A 147 -20.28 -8.48 -9.29
C CYS A 147 -19.01 -7.75 -9.77
N ALA A 148 -19.15 -6.60 -10.45
CA ALA A 148 -18.02 -5.82 -10.93
C ALA A 148 -17.13 -5.31 -9.78
N PHE A 149 -17.74 -4.82 -8.69
CA PHE A 149 -17.01 -4.37 -7.50
C PHE A 149 -16.28 -5.51 -6.81
N ALA A 150 -16.94 -6.66 -6.63
CA ALA A 150 -16.34 -7.84 -6.02
C ALA A 150 -15.17 -8.39 -6.87
N ALA A 151 -15.36 -8.52 -8.18
CA ALA A 151 -14.37 -9.10 -9.09
C ALA A 151 -13.09 -8.26 -9.22
N ASN A 152 -13.22 -6.92 -9.16
CA ASN A 152 -12.09 -6.00 -9.32
C ASN A 152 -11.59 -5.41 -8.01
N ALA A 153 -12.14 -5.85 -6.87
CA ALA A 153 -11.87 -5.28 -5.55
C ALA A 153 -11.99 -3.74 -5.53
N PHE A 154 -13.02 -3.20 -6.18
CA PHE A 154 -13.27 -1.77 -6.13
C PHE A 154 -13.64 -1.35 -4.72
N SER A 155 -13.09 -0.20 -4.28
CA SER A 155 -13.50 0.40 -3.02
C SER A 155 -14.98 0.73 -3.07
N PHE A 156 -15.75 0.28 -2.09
CA PHE A 156 -17.17 0.64 -1.96
C PHE A 156 -17.37 2.15 -1.84
N GLN A 157 -16.34 2.92 -1.47
CA GLN A 157 -16.38 4.38 -1.49
C GLN A 157 -16.65 4.96 -2.89
N ALA A 158 -16.33 4.22 -3.96
CA ALA A 158 -16.52 4.69 -5.33
C ALA A 158 -17.99 5.02 -5.64
N VAL A 159 -18.96 4.32 -5.05
CA VAL A 159 -20.39 4.62 -5.26
C VAL A 159 -20.80 5.97 -4.67
N SER A 160 -20.04 6.50 -3.71
CA SER A 160 -20.25 7.82 -3.11
C SER A 160 -19.40 8.91 -3.76
N GLU A 161 -18.46 8.54 -4.64
CA GLU A 161 -17.57 9.49 -5.30
C GLU A 161 -18.30 10.21 -6.46
N GLN A 162 -18.13 11.54 -6.53
CA GLN A 162 -18.93 12.39 -7.41
C GLN A 162 -18.61 12.19 -8.90
N HIS A 163 -17.35 11.99 -9.28
CA HIS A 163 -16.97 11.74 -10.67
C HIS A 163 -17.50 10.38 -11.14
N PHE A 164 -17.47 9.35 -10.29
CA PHE A 164 -18.06 8.04 -10.55
C PHE A 164 -19.58 8.16 -10.78
N ARG A 165 -20.30 8.84 -9.89
CA ARG A 165 -21.75 9.11 -10.06
C ARG A 165 -22.05 9.89 -11.33
N THR A 166 -21.23 10.89 -11.64
CA THR A 166 -21.38 11.72 -12.84
C THR A 166 -21.15 10.88 -14.11
N ALA A 167 -20.15 10.01 -14.12
CA ALA A 167 -19.88 9.10 -15.23
C ALA A 167 -21.07 8.15 -15.47
N VAL A 168 -21.56 7.46 -14.43
CA VAL A 168 -22.73 6.58 -14.52
C VAL A 168 -23.95 7.35 -15.03
N THR A 169 -24.22 8.54 -14.47
CA THR A 169 -25.33 9.39 -14.88
C THR A 169 -25.25 9.79 -16.36
N ASN A 170 -24.07 10.19 -16.82
CA ASN A 170 -23.88 10.61 -18.21
C ASN A 170 -23.94 9.42 -19.19
N THR A 171 -23.45 8.25 -18.78
CA THR A 171 -23.63 7.01 -19.53
C THR A 171 -25.11 6.65 -19.65
N ALA A 172 -25.88 6.73 -18.55
CA ALA A 172 -27.32 6.48 -18.57
C ALA A 172 -28.07 7.48 -19.47
N LYS A 173 -27.73 8.78 -19.41
CA LYS A 173 -28.30 9.81 -20.30
C LYS A 173 -28.01 9.57 -21.78
N LEU A 174 -26.84 9.00 -22.11
CA LEU A 174 -26.53 8.62 -23.50
C LEU A 174 -27.31 7.39 -23.95
N GLY A 175 -27.66 6.49 -23.02
CA GLY A 175 -28.44 5.28 -23.28
C GLY A 175 -27.85 4.45 -24.43
N ALA A 176 -28.70 4.06 -25.37
CA ALA A 176 -28.31 3.27 -26.55
C ALA A 176 -27.19 3.90 -27.40
N LYS A 177 -27.00 5.23 -27.35
CA LYS A 177 -25.90 5.90 -28.08
C LYS A 177 -24.52 5.52 -27.54
N TYR A 178 -24.44 5.02 -26.31
CA TYR A 178 -23.21 4.51 -25.71
C TYR A 178 -23.03 3.01 -25.89
N LEU A 179 -23.90 2.32 -26.64
CA LEU A 179 -23.72 0.92 -27.02
C LEU A 179 -23.01 0.82 -28.38
N LYS A 180 -22.19 -0.21 -28.57
CA LYS A 180 -21.60 -0.55 -29.86
C LYS A 180 -22.69 -0.89 -30.86
N SER A 181 -22.31 -1.01 -32.13
CA SER A 181 -23.23 -1.30 -33.23
C SER A 181 -24.00 -2.62 -33.07
N ASP A 182 -23.50 -3.54 -32.25
CA ASP A 182 -24.17 -4.81 -31.93
C ASP A 182 -25.29 -4.68 -30.88
N GLY A 183 -25.41 -3.53 -30.22
CA GLY A 183 -26.36 -3.30 -29.12
C GLY A 183 -26.08 -4.09 -27.84
N LYS A 184 -25.00 -4.88 -27.79
CA LYS A 184 -24.71 -5.81 -26.68
C LYS A 184 -23.63 -5.31 -25.73
N GLU A 185 -22.70 -4.52 -26.24
CA GLU A 185 -21.60 -4.00 -25.42
C GLU A 185 -21.58 -2.47 -25.37
N SER A 186 -21.14 -1.91 -24.25
CA SER A 186 -20.89 -0.47 -24.15
C SER A 186 -19.66 -0.04 -24.96
N LYS A 187 -19.61 1.23 -25.34
CA LYS A 187 -18.46 1.89 -25.99
C LYS A 187 -17.33 2.22 -25.00
N LEU A 188 -17.33 1.62 -23.80
CA LEU A 188 -16.27 1.83 -22.82
C LEU A 188 -14.92 1.43 -23.44
N PRO A 189 -13.88 2.29 -23.36
CA PRO A 189 -12.61 2.01 -23.99
C PRO A 189 -11.89 0.84 -23.33
N GLN A 190 -11.15 0.09 -24.14
CA GLN A 190 -10.20 -0.91 -23.66
C GLN A 190 -9.12 -0.25 -22.79
N ARG A 191 -8.53 -1.01 -21.84
CA ARG A 191 -7.55 -0.50 -20.86
C ARG A 191 -6.48 0.40 -21.50
N THR A 192 -5.84 -0.06 -22.57
CA THR A 192 -4.74 0.70 -23.21
C THR A 192 -5.22 2.01 -23.79
N ALA A 193 -6.33 2.00 -24.55
CA ALA A 193 -6.92 3.21 -25.12
C ALA A 193 -7.41 4.19 -24.04
N PHE A 194 -7.94 3.67 -22.93
CA PHE A 194 -8.38 4.46 -21.80
C PHE A 194 -7.22 5.17 -21.10
N VAL A 195 -6.12 4.45 -20.87
CA VAL A 195 -4.91 4.99 -20.22
C VAL A 195 -4.23 6.01 -21.13
N GLU A 196 -4.02 5.67 -22.40
CA GLU A 196 -3.25 6.52 -23.33
C GLU A 196 -4.02 7.78 -23.74
N GLY A 197 -5.36 7.71 -23.87
CA GLY A 197 -6.18 8.84 -24.31
C GLY A 197 -6.89 9.56 -23.17
N PRO A 198 -8.06 9.08 -22.70
CA PRO A 198 -8.87 9.75 -21.68
C PRO A 198 -8.14 10.08 -20.38
N ILE A 199 -7.37 9.16 -19.81
CA ILE A 199 -6.65 9.38 -18.55
C ILE A 199 -5.56 10.43 -18.73
N THR A 200 -4.71 10.31 -19.76
CA THR A 200 -3.69 11.33 -20.07
C THR A 200 -4.33 12.70 -20.27
N THR A 201 -5.38 12.78 -21.09
CA THR A 201 -6.06 14.05 -21.38
C THR A 201 -6.70 14.67 -20.12
N ALA A 202 -7.30 13.85 -19.26
CA ALA A 202 -7.85 14.31 -17.99
C ALA A 202 -6.74 14.76 -17.03
N GLY A 203 -5.63 14.02 -16.98
CA GLY A 203 -4.42 14.39 -16.25
C GLY A 203 -3.90 15.75 -16.68
N ASP A 204 -3.72 15.99 -17.98
CA ASP A 204 -3.28 17.27 -18.54
C ASP A 204 -4.22 18.43 -18.20
N LYS A 205 -5.54 18.15 -18.14
CA LYS A 205 -6.55 19.14 -17.71
C LYS A 205 -6.41 19.52 -16.25
N VAL A 206 -6.20 18.53 -15.37
CA VAL A 206 -5.96 18.76 -13.95
C VAL A 206 -4.64 19.48 -13.75
N GLU A 207 -3.58 19.02 -14.40
CA GLU A 207 -2.22 19.58 -14.33
C GLU A 207 -2.20 21.06 -14.72
N ARG A 208 -2.83 21.43 -15.84
CA ARG A 208 -2.96 22.83 -16.27
C ARG A 208 -3.69 23.69 -15.23
N ARG A 209 -4.77 23.18 -14.64
CA ARG A 209 -5.55 23.90 -13.61
C ARG A 209 -4.73 24.08 -12.34
N CYS A 210 -4.00 23.04 -11.92
CA CYS A 210 -3.11 23.09 -10.77
C CYS A 210 -2.00 24.10 -11.01
N ARG A 211 -1.29 24.02 -12.15
CA ARG A 211 -0.21 24.94 -12.53
C ARG A 211 -0.67 26.39 -12.53
N GLN A 212 -1.82 26.70 -13.13
CA GLN A 212 -2.36 28.08 -13.14
C GLN A 212 -2.56 28.65 -11.73
N ARG A 213 -3.04 27.82 -10.78
CA ARG A 213 -3.23 28.25 -9.38
C ARG A 213 -1.92 28.38 -8.63
N THR A 214 -1.04 27.38 -8.73
CA THR A 214 0.20 27.33 -7.96
C THR A 214 1.25 28.32 -8.47
N THR A 215 1.39 28.50 -9.79
CA THR A 215 2.37 29.45 -10.34
C THR A 215 1.98 30.88 -10.03
N LYS A 216 0.72 31.29 -10.26
CA LYS A 216 0.27 32.65 -9.94
C LYS A 216 0.49 33.03 -8.47
N THR A 217 0.26 32.10 -7.55
CA THR A 217 0.51 32.34 -6.12
C THR A 217 1.99 32.30 -5.79
N GLY A 218 2.73 31.36 -6.40
CA GLY A 218 4.18 31.25 -6.26
C GLY A 218 4.93 32.50 -6.72
N ASP A 219 4.51 33.11 -7.82
CA ASP A 219 5.11 34.36 -8.34
C ASP A 219 4.97 35.53 -7.35
N ASN A 220 3.88 35.56 -6.57
CA ASN A 220 3.59 36.66 -5.64
C ASN A 220 4.14 36.42 -4.22
N CYS A 221 4.11 35.17 -3.74
CA CYS A 221 4.36 34.84 -2.33
C CYS A 221 5.45 33.77 -2.13
N GLY A 222 5.99 33.22 -3.22
CA GLY A 222 6.84 32.03 -3.17
C GLY A 222 6.07 30.76 -2.80
N GLY A 223 6.79 29.64 -2.84
CA GLY A 223 6.27 28.33 -2.43
C GLY A 223 7.34 27.44 -1.81
N LEU A 224 6.86 26.33 -1.24
CA LEU A 224 7.62 25.36 -0.48
C LEU A 224 7.70 24.05 -1.25
N ILE A 225 8.90 23.54 -1.49
CA ILE A 225 9.07 22.13 -1.89
C ILE A 225 8.99 21.26 -0.64
N ILE A 226 8.20 20.20 -0.69
CA ILE A 226 8.14 19.18 0.35
C ILE A 226 8.57 17.87 -0.28
N SER A 227 9.59 17.23 0.28
CA SER A 227 10.07 15.94 -0.22
C SER A 227 10.16 14.91 0.90
N ASP A 228 9.73 13.70 0.58
CA ASP A 228 9.67 12.58 1.51
C ASP A 228 10.01 11.26 0.81
N GLY A 229 10.72 10.39 1.53
CA GLY A 229 11.21 9.11 1.03
C GLY A 229 10.49 7.95 1.72
N TRP A 230 10.03 6.97 0.93
CA TRP A 230 9.39 5.77 1.47
C TRP A 230 9.65 4.54 0.60
N ASP A 231 9.54 3.36 1.19
CA ASP A 231 9.61 2.11 0.44
C ASP A 231 8.21 1.61 0.08
N SER A 232 7.99 1.39 -1.22
CA SER A 232 6.73 0.81 -1.69
C SER A 232 6.49 -0.60 -1.17
N THR A 233 5.25 -1.08 -1.27
CA THR A 233 4.87 -2.47 -0.92
C THR A 233 5.60 -3.53 -1.74
N GLN A 234 6.29 -3.13 -2.82
CA GLN A 234 7.12 -3.99 -3.64
C GLN A 234 8.63 -3.80 -3.35
N HIS A 235 8.97 -3.16 -2.23
CA HIS A 235 10.34 -2.83 -1.81
C HIS A 235 11.11 -1.98 -2.82
N ARG A 236 10.39 -1.11 -3.54
CA ARG A 236 11.02 -0.09 -4.38
C ARG A 236 11.13 1.23 -3.62
N PRO A 237 12.32 1.80 -3.46
CA PRO A 237 12.50 3.06 -2.80
C PRO A 237 12.03 4.23 -3.66
N ILE A 238 11.11 5.03 -3.13
CA ILE A 238 10.49 6.13 -3.84
C ILE A 238 10.74 7.44 -3.10
N ILE A 239 11.13 8.48 -3.84
CA ILE A 239 11.17 9.86 -3.35
C ILE A 239 10.01 10.62 -3.98
N ASN A 240 9.12 11.17 -3.15
CA ASN A 240 8.05 12.04 -3.58
C ASN A 240 8.52 13.50 -3.50
N VAL A 241 8.04 14.31 -4.44
CA VAL A 241 8.25 15.77 -4.42
C VAL A 241 6.91 16.46 -4.64
N LEU A 242 6.57 17.36 -3.71
CA LEU A 242 5.39 18.19 -3.74
C LEU A 242 5.82 19.66 -3.80
N PHE A 243 5.01 20.49 -4.45
CA PHE A 243 5.12 21.95 -4.39
C PHE A 243 3.88 22.52 -3.71
N SER A 244 4.07 23.22 -2.59
CA SER A 244 3.00 23.80 -1.79
C SER A 244 3.02 25.32 -1.83
N THR A 245 1.84 25.91 -1.95
CA THR A 245 1.60 27.36 -1.95
C THR A 245 0.39 27.67 -1.06
N LEU A 246 0.12 28.95 -0.79
CA LEU A 246 -1.07 29.37 -0.03
C LEU A 246 -2.39 28.90 -0.65
N THR A 247 -2.42 28.66 -1.97
CA THR A 247 -3.62 28.21 -2.69
C THR A 247 -3.75 26.69 -2.78
N GLY A 248 -2.76 25.93 -2.31
CA GLY A 248 -2.79 24.48 -2.29
C GLY A 248 -1.46 23.84 -2.67
N THR A 249 -1.48 22.51 -2.66
CA THR A 249 -0.31 21.65 -2.93
C THR A 249 -0.49 20.90 -4.24
N LYS A 250 0.57 20.87 -5.03
CA LYS A 250 0.68 20.13 -6.28
C LYS A 250 1.67 18.98 -6.09
N PHE A 251 1.27 17.79 -6.51
CA PHE A 251 2.20 16.66 -6.65
C PHE A 251 3.04 16.86 -7.90
N LEU A 252 4.37 16.91 -7.77
CA LEU A 252 5.27 17.07 -8.91
C LEU A 252 5.64 15.71 -9.48
N CYS A 253 6.24 14.84 -8.65
CA CYS A 253 6.69 13.53 -9.08
C CYS A 253 6.84 12.55 -7.91
N ALA A 254 6.89 11.26 -8.27
CA ALA A 254 7.39 10.16 -7.45
C ALA A 254 8.48 9.46 -8.26
N LEU A 255 9.69 9.45 -7.72
CA LEU A 255 10.87 8.96 -8.41
C LEU A 255 11.31 7.64 -7.79
N ASP A 256 11.39 6.60 -8.61
CA ASP A 256 11.95 5.30 -8.25
C ASP A 256 13.48 5.42 -8.22
N THR A 257 14.07 5.18 -7.05
CA THR A 257 15.52 5.29 -6.80
C THR A 257 16.17 3.91 -6.72
N SER A 258 15.50 2.87 -7.24
CA SER A 258 16.01 1.51 -7.26
C SER A 258 17.31 1.39 -8.04
N GLY A 259 18.38 0.96 -7.38
CA GLY A 259 19.69 0.76 -8.00
C GLY A 259 20.63 1.97 -7.91
N ASP A 260 20.16 3.10 -7.39
CA ASP A 260 20.98 4.28 -7.15
C ASP A 260 21.59 4.27 -5.73
N SER A 261 22.78 4.84 -5.59
CA SER A 261 23.33 5.21 -4.27
C SER A 261 22.61 6.47 -3.78
N LYS A 262 21.74 6.32 -2.78
CA LYS A 262 20.98 7.44 -2.19
C LYS A 262 21.86 8.30 -1.27
N ASP A 263 22.98 8.79 -1.78
CA ASP A 263 23.76 9.76 -1.03
C ASP A 263 23.04 11.11 -0.97
N MET A 264 23.53 11.98 -0.08
CA MET A 264 22.93 13.29 0.14
C MET A 264 23.04 14.20 -1.09
N ARG A 265 23.99 13.95 -1.99
CA ARG A 265 24.18 14.73 -3.21
C ARG A 265 23.15 14.34 -4.26
N TYR A 266 22.90 13.04 -4.45
CA TYR A 266 21.85 12.52 -5.32
C TYR A 266 20.48 13.09 -4.93
N ILE A 267 20.15 13.04 -3.64
CA ILE A 267 18.88 13.59 -3.12
C ILE A 267 18.80 15.10 -3.40
N ALA A 268 19.89 15.84 -3.17
CA ALA A 268 19.94 17.27 -3.44
C ALA A 268 19.75 17.58 -4.93
N ASP A 269 20.44 16.87 -5.82
CA ASP A 269 20.37 17.09 -7.27
C ASP A 269 18.96 16.83 -7.82
N LEU A 270 18.28 15.80 -7.30
CA LEU A 270 16.87 15.51 -7.60
C LEU A 270 15.97 16.70 -7.22
N VAL A 271 16.09 17.20 -5.99
CA VAL A 271 15.29 18.34 -5.52
C VAL A 271 15.62 19.62 -6.32
N VAL A 272 16.90 19.89 -6.58
CA VAL A 272 17.36 21.04 -7.37
C VAL A 272 16.82 20.98 -8.80
N GLN A 273 16.78 19.79 -9.42
CA GLN A 273 16.17 19.62 -10.74
C GLN A 273 14.69 20.02 -10.71
N GLN A 274 13.94 19.56 -9.71
CA GLN A 274 12.52 19.90 -9.59
C GLN A 274 12.30 21.40 -9.34
N ILE A 275 13.17 22.05 -8.56
CA ILE A 275 13.12 23.51 -8.37
C ILE A 275 13.37 24.24 -9.71
N LYS A 276 14.35 23.80 -10.51
CA LYS A 276 14.66 24.40 -11.81
C LYS A 276 13.52 24.22 -12.82
N GLU A 277 12.92 23.04 -12.88
CA GLU A 277 11.77 22.75 -13.77
C GLU A 277 10.54 23.59 -13.42
N LEU A 278 10.37 23.88 -12.13
CA LEU A 278 9.28 24.72 -11.64
C LEU A 278 9.53 26.22 -11.88
N GLY A 279 10.79 26.63 -11.84
CA GLY A 279 11.25 28.02 -11.84
C GLY A 279 11.79 28.40 -10.46
N ALA A 280 13.11 28.60 -10.34
CA ALA A 280 13.74 28.77 -9.04
C ALA A 280 13.23 29.99 -8.25
N ASP A 281 12.84 31.06 -8.95
CA ASP A 281 12.37 32.31 -8.34
C ASP A 281 11.08 32.15 -7.54
N ILE A 282 10.25 31.14 -7.87
CA ILE A 282 8.98 30.91 -7.16
C ILE A 282 9.13 29.99 -5.96
N VAL A 283 10.33 29.45 -5.71
CA VAL A 283 10.62 28.57 -4.58
C VAL A 283 11.41 29.35 -3.54
N THR A 284 10.90 29.36 -2.30
CA THR A 284 11.53 30.06 -1.17
C THR A 284 12.15 29.10 -0.17
N ALA A 285 11.61 27.89 -0.05
CA ALA A 285 12.12 26.93 0.90
C ALA A 285 11.92 25.47 0.47
N VAL A 286 12.66 24.58 1.13
CA VAL A 286 12.55 23.12 1.01
C VAL A 286 12.37 22.52 2.40
N CYS A 287 11.37 21.66 2.55
CA CYS A 287 11.06 20.89 3.75
C CYS A 287 11.28 19.40 3.46
N MET A 288 12.15 18.74 4.24
CA MET A 288 12.42 17.30 4.12
C MET A 288 12.58 16.66 5.49
N ASP A 289 12.56 15.33 5.54
CA ASP A 289 12.91 14.59 6.76
C ASP A 289 14.34 14.91 7.23
N GLY A 290 14.58 14.80 8.54
CA GLY A 290 15.86 15.02 9.19
C GLY A 290 16.95 14.06 8.74
N ALA A 291 16.59 12.85 8.31
CA ALA A 291 17.54 11.92 7.69
C ALA A 291 18.18 12.49 6.41
N CYS A 292 17.51 13.43 5.74
CA CYS A 292 17.99 14.10 4.54
C CYS A 292 18.71 15.43 4.82
N ALA A 293 18.95 15.79 6.09
CA ALA A 293 19.55 17.08 6.44
C ALA A 293 20.94 17.31 5.82
N GLY A 294 21.67 16.24 5.47
CA GLY A 294 22.93 16.34 4.75
C GLY A 294 22.79 16.90 3.32
N ALA A 295 21.61 16.80 2.70
CA ALA A 295 21.34 17.33 1.37
C ALA A 295 21.16 18.86 1.36
N PHE A 296 20.83 19.46 2.51
CA PHE A 296 20.45 20.88 2.60
C PHE A 296 21.54 21.81 2.07
N ARG A 297 22.78 21.59 2.50
CA ARG A 297 23.91 22.40 2.06
C ARG A 297 24.09 22.36 0.54
N HIS A 298 23.89 21.21 -0.09
CA HIS A 298 24.00 21.08 -1.54
C HIS A 298 22.90 21.83 -2.29
N ILE A 299 21.68 21.87 -1.73
CA ILE A 299 20.55 22.61 -2.30
C ILE A 299 20.78 24.11 -2.15
N GLU A 300 21.12 24.57 -0.93
CA GLU A 300 21.38 25.98 -0.61
C GLU A 300 22.58 26.52 -1.39
N ASP A 301 23.60 25.68 -1.64
CA ASP A 301 24.74 26.06 -2.49
C ASP A 301 24.36 26.20 -3.97
N ALA A 302 23.42 25.37 -4.45
CA ALA A 302 22.94 25.43 -5.82
C ALA A 302 21.95 26.58 -6.07
N ILE A 303 21.16 26.96 -5.05
CA ILE A 303 20.10 27.98 -5.16
C ILE A 303 20.12 28.84 -3.90
N LYS A 304 20.88 29.93 -3.95
CA LYS A 304 21.29 30.72 -2.77
C LYS A 304 20.15 31.35 -1.97
N HIS A 305 19.01 31.64 -2.59
CA HIS A 305 17.86 32.24 -1.90
C HIS A 305 16.93 31.21 -1.25
N VAL A 306 17.09 29.92 -1.56
CA VAL A 306 16.25 28.85 -1.01
C VAL A 306 16.78 28.46 0.37
N THR A 307 15.90 28.40 1.36
CA THR A 307 16.23 27.90 2.71
C THR A 307 15.74 26.47 2.90
N CYS A 308 16.59 25.58 3.42
CA CYS A 308 16.18 24.21 3.76
C CYS A 308 15.90 24.06 5.26
N PHE A 309 14.85 23.33 5.62
CA PHE A 309 14.54 23.02 7.01
C PHE A 309 13.98 21.61 7.17
N ILE A 310 14.15 21.06 8.38
CA ILE A 310 13.62 19.74 8.74
C ILE A 310 12.11 19.84 8.93
N CYS A 311 11.38 18.85 8.42
CA CYS A 311 9.95 18.72 8.61
C CYS A 311 9.57 18.79 10.11
N PRO A 312 8.72 19.76 10.51
CA PRO A 312 8.27 19.88 11.90
C PRO A 312 7.52 18.64 12.40
N THR A 313 6.73 18.00 11.53
CA THR A 313 6.00 16.76 11.86
C THR A 313 6.95 15.62 12.20
N HIS A 314 8.00 15.42 11.38
CA HIS A 314 9.04 14.43 11.66
C HIS A 314 9.81 14.77 12.93
N SER A 315 10.12 16.05 13.15
CA SER A 315 10.83 16.52 14.34
C SER A 315 10.04 16.21 15.62
N LEU A 316 8.73 16.51 15.63
CA LEU A 316 7.84 16.19 16.75
C LEU A 316 7.71 14.68 16.95
N ASN A 317 7.57 13.90 15.86
CA ASN A 317 7.49 12.46 15.96
C ASN A 317 8.76 11.86 16.58
N ASN A 318 9.93 12.27 16.10
CA ASN A 318 11.22 11.78 16.60
C ASN A 318 11.41 12.15 18.08
N PHE A 319 11.07 13.38 18.46
CA PHE A 319 11.09 13.81 19.85
C PHE A 319 10.18 12.95 20.74
N MET A 320 8.93 12.70 20.32
CA MET A 320 8.03 11.81 21.06
C MET A 320 8.57 10.38 21.14
N SER A 321 9.14 9.86 20.05
CA SER A 321 9.76 8.54 20.01
C SER A 321 10.95 8.42 20.97
N ASP A 322 11.79 9.45 21.07
CA ASP A 322 12.95 9.47 21.96
C ASP A 322 12.56 9.51 23.44
N ILE A 323 11.50 10.26 23.79
CA ILE A 323 11.00 10.35 25.17
C ILE A 323 10.24 9.10 25.59
N CYS A 324 9.50 8.49 24.66
CA CYS A 324 8.74 7.26 24.91
C CYS A 324 9.61 6.00 24.85
N ALA A 325 10.93 6.15 24.93
CA ALA A 325 11.91 5.07 24.92
C ALA A 325 12.79 5.13 26.17
N SER A 326 13.34 3.99 26.57
CA SER A 326 14.24 3.75 27.70
C SER A 326 15.65 4.29 27.41
N ASN A 327 15.72 5.56 27.03
CA ASN A 327 16.96 6.24 26.72
C ASN A 327 17.55 6.84 27.99
N ASN A 328 18.83 6.56 28.27
CA ASN A 328 19.55 7.21 29.36
C ASN A 328 19.70 8.73 29.14
N ALA A 329 19.61 9.18 27.89
CA ALA A 329 19.65 10.60 27.54
C ALA A 329 18.85 10.90 26.27
N ILE A 330 18.17 12.04 26.26
CA ILE A 330 17.49 12.59 25.08
C ILE A 330 18.43 13.54 24.34
N SER A 331 18.47 13.44 23.02
CA SER A 331 19.30 14.30 22.17
C SER A 331 18.42 15.31 21.42
N VAL A 332 18.48 16.57 21.81
CA VAL A 332 17.87 17.67 21.04
C VAL A 332 18.95 18.32 20.17
N ARG A 333 18.70 18.43 18.86
CA ARG A 333 19.68 19.00 17.93
C ARG A 333 20.02 20.43 18.33
N GLY A 334 21.31 20.72 18.50
CA GLY A 334 21.80 22.03 18.91
C GLY A 334 21.78 22.28 20.42
N GLN A 335 21.41 21.27 21.21
CA GLN A 335 21.45 21.33 22.68
C GLN A 335 22.34 20.22 23.24
N GLN A 336 22.74 20.37 24.50
CA GLN A 336 23.40 19.29 25.23
C GLN A 336 22.40 18.14 25.46
N LYS A 337 22.92 16.91 25.49
CA LYS A 337 22.10 15.75 25.82
C LYS A 337 21.50 15.94 27.21
N VAL A 338 20.19 15.79 27.30
CA VAL A 338 19.45 15.86 28.56
C VAL A 338 19.47 14.48 29.16
N VAL A 339 19.95 14.33 30.40
CA VAL A 339 19.84 13.08 31.14
C VAL A 339 18.36 12.77 31.32
N TRP A 340 17.93 11.61 30.84
CA TRP A 340 16.54 11.17 30.92
C TRP A 340 16.46 10.07 31.96
N GLY A 341 16.97 8.88 31.66
CA GLY A 341 17.22 7.83 32.66
C GLY A 341 15.96 7.32 33.38
N GLU A 342 14.78 7.68 32.88
CA GLU A 342 13.47 7.30 33.39
C GLU A 342 12.71 6.57 32.27
N ASP A 343 12.02 5.49 32.62
CA ASP A 343 11.15 4.68 31.76
C ASP A 343 9.67 5.06 31.89
N LEU A 344 9.40 6.23 32.49
CA LEU A 344 8.08 6.77 32.86
C LEU A 344 6.99 6.57 31.79
N PHE A 345 7.35 6.64 30.52
CA PHE A 345 6.42 6.48 29.39
C PHE A 345 6.62 5.17 28.62
N GLU A 346 7.78 4.54 28.70
CA GLU A 346 8.02 3.27 28.01
C GLU A 346 7.23 2.14 28.66
N GLU A 347 7.32 2.01 29.99
CA GLU A 347 6.65 0.94 30.74
C GLU A 347 5.14 0.87 30.44
N PRO A 348 4.35 1.96 30.59
CA PRO A 348 2.92 1.91 30.26
C PRO A 348 2.67 1.62 28.77
N ILE A 349 3.55 2.02 27.86
CA ILE A 349 3.40 1.72 26.42
C ILE A 349 3.60 0.23 26.14
N GLU A 350 4.62 -0.39 26.73
CA GLU A 350 4.90 -1.82 26.56
C GLU A 350 3.80 -2.69 27.21
N ASP A 351 3.32 -2.31 28.39
CA ASP A 351 2.16 -2.94 29.02
C ASP A 351 0.91 -2.89 28.11
N ILE A 352 0.60 -1.71 27.57
CA ILE A 352 -0.51 -1.54 26.64
C ILE A 352 -0.32 -2.45 25.43
N TRP A 353 0.90 -2.51 24.88
CA TRP A 353 1.19 -3.35 23.75
C TRP A 353 0.99 -4.84 24.06
N THR A 354 1.43 -5.29 25.24
CA THR A 354 1.21 -6.66 25.73
C THR A 354 -0.28 -7.00 25.74
N VAL A 355 -1.13 -6.12 26.28
CA VAL A 355 -2.59 -6.33 26.29
C VAL A 355 -3.18 -6.33 24.88
N VAL A 356 -2.86 -5.31 24.06
CA VAL A 356 -3.38 -5.19 22.69
C VAL A 356 -2.99 -6.40 21.86
N LYS A 357 -1.75 -6.86 21.95
CA LYS A 357 -1.23 -8.03 21.23
C LYS A 357 -1.89 -9.32 21.70
N ALA A 358 -2.15 -9.48 23.00
CA ALA A 358 -2.84 -10.66 23.53
C ALA A 358 -4.28 -10.77 23.00
N VAL A 359 -5.05 -9.67 23.04
CA VAL A 359 -6.45 -9.66 22.57
C VAL A 359 -6.52 -9.84 21.06
N THR A 360 -5.68 -9.15 20.29
CA THR A 360 -5.75 -9.13 18.82
C THR A 360 -4.91 -10.21 18.13
N GLY A 361 -4.10 -10.96 18.89
CA GLY A 361 -3.22 -12.00 18.36
C GLY A 361 -3.89 -13.36 18.18
N ALA A 362 -4.99 -13.62 18.88
CA ALA A 362 -5.70 -14.90 18.85
C ALA A 362 -7.16 -14.73 18.40
N GLN A 363 -7.65 -15.67 17.57
CA GLN A 363 -8.99 -15.59 16.98
C GLN A 363 -10.11 -15.59 18.03
N LYS A 364 -10.00 -16.46 19.06
CA LYS A 364 -11.05 -16.60 20.09
C LYS A 364 -11.16 -15.37 21.00
N PRO A 365 -10.08 -14.87 21.64
CA PRO A 365 -10.13 -13.61 22.39
C PRO A 365 -10.63 -12.42 21.55
N LEU A 366 -10.18 -12.29 20.31
CA LEU A 366 -10.62 -11.22 19.42
C LEU A 366 -12.12 -11.30 19.09
N ALA A 367 -12.64 -12.52 18.84
CA ALA A 367 -14.06 -12.73 18.56
C ALA A 367 -14.93 -12.39 19.79
N LEU A 368 -14.52 -12.83 20.98
CA LEU A 368 -15.21 -12.53 22.24
C LEU A 368 -15.16 -11.03 22.56
N TYR A 369 -14.00 -10.39 22.36
CA TYR A 369 -13.86 -8.93 22.48
C TYR A 369 -14.86 -8.19 21.58
N ARG A 370 -14.93 -8.56 20.30
CA ARG A 370 -15.85 -7.93 19.33
C ARG A 370 -17.32 -8.14 19.73
N ARG A 371 -17.69 -9.33 20.21
CA ARG A 371 -19.03 -9.61 20.73
C ARG A 371 -19.39 -8.71 21.91
N ILE A 372 -18.52 -8.60 22.91
CA ILE A 372 -18.75 -7.78 24.11
C ILE A 372 -18.85 -6.29 23.72
N LYS A 373 -17.96 -5.84 22.84
CA LYS A 373 -17.96 -4.50 22.26
C LYS A 373 -19.29 -4.17 21.57
N ASP A 374 -19.86 -5.13 20.84
CA ASP A 374 -21.08 -4.94 20.03
C ASP A 374 -22.39 -5.10 20.84
N THR A 375 -22.32 -5.30 22.16
CA THR A 375 -23.50 -5.38 23.05
C THR A 375 -24.14 -4.00 23.26
N GLU A 376 -25.47 -3.90 23.35
CA GLU A 376 -26.22 -2.64 23.37
C GLU A 376 -25.74 -1.61 24.42
N ASN A 377 -25.44 -2.07 25.64
CA ASN A 377 -24.92 -1.21 26.72
C ASN A 377 -23.50 -0.66 26.45
N ASN A 378 -22.79 -1.27 25.50
CA ASN A 378 -21.46 -0.89 25.04
C ASN A 378 -21.49 -0.23 23.66
N ARG A 379 -22.65 -0.07 23.03
CA ARG A 379 -22.80 0.71 21.80
C ARG A 379 -22.85 2.19 22.15
N VAL A 380 -22.15 3.02 21.37
CA VAL A 380 -22.33 4.48 21.43
C VAL A 380 -23.56 4.82 20.60
N ALA A 381 -24.45 5.68 21.10
CA ALA A 381 -25.62 6.16 20.35
C ALA A 381 -25.19 6.66 18.97
N THR A 382 -25.58 5.94 17.92
CA THR A 382 -25.28 6.30 16.54
C THR A 382 -26.25 7.38 16.07
N HIS A 383 -26.06 8.61 16.54
CA HIS A 383 -26.61 9.77 15.87
C HIS A 383 -25.57 10.33 14.91
N GLY A 384 -25.63 9.89 13.66
CA GLY A 384 -25.34 10.73 12.51
C GLY A 384 -23.90 10.90 12.01
N ASN A 385 -22.86 10.33 12.64
CA ASN A 385 -21.50 10.37 12.08
C ASN A 385 -20.86 8.98 12.03
N GLU A 386 -20.38 8.57 10.85
CA GLU A 386 -19.64 7.33 10.60
C GLU A 386 -18.39 7.19 11.49
N ASP A 387 -17.89 8.29 12.04
CA ASP A 387 -16.72 8.32 12.94
C ASP A 387 -16.97 7.64 14.30
N SER A 388 -18.20 7.60 14.81
CA SER A 388 -18.47 7.08 16.17
C SER A 388 -18.34 5.56 16.29
N LYS A 389 -18.46 4.80 15.19
CA LYS A 389 -18.18 3.34 15.18
C LYS A 389 -16.69 3.03 15.28
N LEU A 390 -15.82 4.00 14.98
CA LEU A 390 -14.38 3.77 14.84
C LEU A 390 -13.64 3.69 16.18
N TYR A 391 -14.20 4.14 17.31
CA TYR A 391 -13.44 4.38 18.55
C TYR A 391 -13.28 3.18 19.49
N LYS A 392 -13.88 2.02 19.21
CA LYS A 392 -13.83 0.82 20.09
C LYS A 392 -13.11 -0.39 19.48
N GLU A 393 -12.51 -0.26 18.31
CA GLU A 393 -11.56 -1.25 17.80
C GLU A 393 -10.17 -0.99 18.37
N LEU A 394 -9.52 -2.02 18.90
CA LEU A 394 -8.13 -1.95 19.34
C LEU A 394 -7.22 -1.63 18.16
N LEU A 395 -6.27 -0.72 18.36
CA LEU A 395 -5.32 -0.32 17.36
C LEU A 395 -3.96 -0.92 17.68
N LYS A 396 -3.38 -1.68 16.74
CA LYS A 396 -1.96 -2.05 16.83
C LYS A 396 -1.11 -0.85 16.41
N PHE A 397 -0.01 -0.60 17.10
CA PHE A 397 0.95 0.39 16.64
C PHE A 397 1.65 -0.11 15.36
N CYS A 398 2.17 0.84 14.57
CA CYS A 398 2.87 0.57 13.32
C CYS A 398 4.01 1.58 13.20
N GLU A 399 5.25 1.10 13.05
CA GLU A 399 6.46 1.93 13.04
C GLU A 399 6.43 3.00 11.94
N THR A 400 5.76 2.73 10.81
CA THR A 400 5.71 3.64 9.65
C THR A 400 4.66 4.75 9.77
N ARG A 401 3.98 4.88 10.91
CA ARG A 401 2.96 5.92 11.14
C ARG A 401 3.32 6.78 12.34
N PHE A 402 3.24 8.09 12.16
CA PHE A 402 3.52 9.04 13.23
C PHE A 402 2.63 8.83 14.47
N ALA A 403 3.26 8.94 15.64
CA ALA A 403 2.65 8.80 16.96
C ALA A 403 1.81 7.51 17.14
N SER A 404 2.13 6.42 16.42
CA SER A 404 1.31 5.20 16.46
C SER A 404 1.24 4.55 17.85
N LYS A 405 2.32 4.64 18.65
CA LYS A 405 2.34 4.21 20.06
C LYS A 405 1.34 4.99 20.90
N ILE A 406 1.34 6.33 20.80
CA ILE A 406 0.40 7.19 21.54
C ILE A 406 -1.05 6.95 21.10
N LEU A 407 -1.30 6.79 19.80
CA LEU A 407 -2.64 6.49 19.28
C LEU A 407 -3.15 5.12 19.75
N MET A 408 -2.28 4.12 19.86
CA MET A 408 -2.59 2.85 20.49
C MET A 408 -2.98 3.06 21.96
N SER A 409 -2.23 3.88 22.72
CA SER A 409 -2.54 4.18 24.12
C SER A 409 -3.87 4.89 24.31
N VAL A 410 -4.17 5.88 23.46
CA VAL A 410 -5.49 6.56 23.45
C VAL A 410 -6.58 5.53 23.22
N ARG A 411 -6.37 4.63 22.25
CA ARG A 411 -7.37 3.62 21.92
C ARG A 411 -7.54 2.58 23.02
N TYR A 412 -6.44 2.13 23.61
CA TYR A 412 -6.45 1.22 24.75
C TYR A 412 -7.24 1.81 25.92
N SER A 413 -7.00 3.06 26.28
CA SER A 413 -7.72 3.71 27.39
C SER A 413 -9.23 3.72 27.20
N LEU A 414 -9.70 3.93 25.96
CA LEU A 414 -11.13 3.88 25.62
C LEU A 414 -11.69 2.45 25.63
N CYS A 415 -10.89 1.47 25.22
CA CYS A 415 -11.30 0.07 25.12
C CYS A 415 -11.13 -0.71 26.43
N ARG A 416 -10.38 -0.20 27.41
CA ARG A 416 -10.03 -0.90 28.65
C ARG A 416 -11.25 -1.49 29.38
N PRO A 417 -12.38 -0.79 29.57
CA PRO A 417 -13.55 -1.39 30.22
C PRO A 417 -14.07 -2.64 29.49
N ILE A 418 -13.98 -2.67 28.16
CA ILE A 418 -14.37 -3.82 27.34
C ILE A 418 -13.40 -4.98 27.53
N ILE A 419 -12.10 -4.67 27.68
CA ILE A 419 -11.08 -5.67 27.98
C ILE A 419 -11.31 -6.27 29.36
N ASP A 420 -11.63 -5.48 30.39
CA ASP A 420 -11.92 -6.01 31.73
C ASP A 420 -13.20 -6.88 31.75
N MET A 421 -14.22 -6.49 30.98
CA MET A 421 -15.40 -7.35 30.74
C MET A 421 -15.02 -8.67 30.06
N LEU A 422 -14.11 -8.66 29.07
CA LEU A 422 -13.59 -9.87 28.44
C LEU A 422 -12.86 -10.77 29.45
N LEU A 423 -12.03 -10.20 30.33
CA LEU A 423 -11.31 -10.96 31.35
C LEU A 423 -12.25 -11.59 32.39
N SER A 424 -13.46 -11.04 32.53
CA SER A 424 -14.51 -11.54 33.42
C SER A 424 -15.52 -12.45 32.69
N ASP A 425 -15.41 -12.63 31.37
CA ASP A 425 -16.32 -13.43 30.56
C ASP A 425 -16.14 -14.93 30.83
N SER A 426 -17.24 -15.64 31.06
CA SER A 426 -17.21 -17.07 31.42
C SER A 426 -16.69 -17.94 30.28
N GLU A 427 -17.00 -17.61 29.03
CA GLU A 427 -16.54 -18.35 27.85
C GLU A 427 -15.05 -18.09 27.58
N PHE A 428 -14.58 -16.87 27.84
CA PHE A 428 -13.16 -16.56 27.81
C PHE A 428 -12.38 -17.39 28.86
N ASN A 429 -12.90 -17.47 30.09
CA ASN A 429 -12.25 -18.21 31.18
C ASN A 429 -12.25 -19.73 30.93
N ASP A 430 -13.34 -20.30 30.41
CA ASP A 430 -13.38 -21.71 29.96
C ASP A 430 -12.34 -21.96 28.85
N TRP A 431 -12.27 -21.08 27.85
CA TRP A 431 -11.27 -21.19 26.78
C TRP A 431 -9.84 -21.12 27.34
N LEU A 432 -9.55 -20.19 28.25
CA LEU A 432 -8.23 -19.99 28.84
C LEU A 432 -7.79 -21.20 29.69
N SER A 433 -8.72 -21.82 30.40
CA SER A 433 -8.46 -23.01 31.22
C SER A 433 -7.90 -24.19 30.41
N ARG A 434 -8.25 -24.27 29.12
CA ARG A 434 -7.83 -25.32 28.19
C ARG A 434 -6.52 -25.01 27.46
N GLN A 435 -5.93 -23.83 27.68
CA GLN A 435 -4.68 -23.44 27.02
C GLN A 435 -3.43 -23.99 27.72
N ARG A 436 -2.30 -23.95 27.00
CA ARG A 436 -0.97 -24.29 27.53
C ARG A 436 -0.57 -23.33 28.66
N ALA A 437 0.33 -23.78 29.53
CA ALA A 437 0.84 -23.00 30.67
C ALA A 437 1.37 -21.63 30.24
N GLU A 438 2.12 -21.56 29.14
CA GLU A 438 2.66 -20.31 28.58
C GLU A 438 1.56 -19.27 28.27
N THR A 439 0.44 -19.71 27.67
CA THR A 439 -0.70 -18.83 27.36
C THR A 439 -1.38 -18.37 28.64
N LYS A 440 -1.50 -19.24 29.65
CA LYS A 440 -2.08 -18.90 30.95
C LYS A 440 -1.24 -17.84 31.67
N VAL A 441 0.09 -17.97 31.66
CA VAL A 441 1.02 -16.98 32.23
C VAL A 441 0.84 -15.62 31.54
N LYS A 442 0.82 -15.59 30.20
CA LYS A 442 0.60 -14.35 29.44
C LYS A 442 -0.73 -13.66 29.78
N TRP A 443 -1.80 -14.42 29.95
CA TRP A 443 -3.10 -13.83 30.30
C TRP A 443 -3.19 -13.44 31.78
N ALA A 444 -2.46 -14.09 32.67
CA ALA A 444 -2.33 -13.65 34.06
C ALA A 444 -1.63 -12.28 34.15
N GLU A 445 -0.56 -12.08 33.37
CA GLU A 445 0.10 -10.78 33.21
C GLU A 445 -0.87 -9.72 32.67
N VAL A 446 -1.62 -10.02 31.60
CA VAL A 446 -2.65 -9.12 31.05
C VAL A 446 -3.70 -8.75 32.10
N MET A 447 -4.16 -9.70 32.93
CA MET A 447 -5.11 -9.44 34.00
C MET A 447 -4.53 -8.49 35.05
N THR A 448 -3.27 -8.68 35.44
CA THR A 448 -2.56 -7.79 36.37
C THR A 448 -2.46 -6.38 35.81
N ILE A 449 -2.03 -6.23 34.55
CA ILE A 449 -1.91 -4.92 33.88
C ILE A 449 -3.26 -4.20 33.81
N VAL A 450 -4.29 -4.84 33.27
CA VAL A 450 -5.60 -4.21 33.03
C VAL A 450 -6.30 -3.77 34.33
N ARG A 451 -6.08 -4.50 35.42
CA ARG A 451 -6.70 -4.25 36.73
C ARG A 451 -5.82 -3.44 37.68
N SER A 452 -4.56 -3.18 37.34
CA SER A 452 -3.67 -2.34 38.13
C SER A 452 -4.15 -0.88 38.12
N GLN A 453 -4.24 -0.25 39.29
CA GLN A 453 -4.54 1.18 39.40
C GLN A 453 -3.32 2.03 39.03
N GLU A 454 -2.13 1.62 39.45
CA GLU A 454 -0.86 2.26 39.11
C GLU A 454 -0.67 2.34 37.59
N HIS A 455 -0.93 1.24 36.87
CA HIS A 455 -0.87 1.23 35.41
C HIS A 455 -1.85 2.25 34.81
N GLN A 456 -3.08 2.37 35.33
CA GLN A 456 -4.05 3.35 34.84
C GLN A 456 -3.58 4.79 35.06
N ASP A 457 -2.98 5.09 36.20
CA ASP A 457 -2.47 6.41 36.53
C ASP A 457 -1.28 6.79 35.63
N SER A 458 -0.40 5.82 35.34
CA SER A 458 0.69 5.97 34.36
C SER A 458 0.18 6.20 32.94
N VAL A 459 -0.84 5.44 32.50
CA VAL A 459 -1.49 5.66 31.19
C VAL A 459 -2.17 7.02 31.13
N ALA A 460 -2.86 7.45 32.18
CA ALA A 460 -3.48 8.77 32.24
C ALA A 460 -2.43 9.89 32.13
N THR A 461 -1.29 9.74 32.80
CA THR A 461 -0.15 10.66 32.72
C THR A 461 0.45 10.71 31.32
N LEU A 462 0.73 9.55 30.71
CA LEU A 462 1.17 9.44 29.32
C LEU A 462 0.23 10.20 28.37
N LEU A 463 -1.08 9.95 28.47
CA LEU A 463 -2.06 10.59 27.58
C LEU A 463 -2.17 12.10 27.83
N LYS A 464 -2.12 12.54 29.08
CA LYS A 464 -2.15 13.97 29.43
C LYS A 464 -0.98 14.74 28.82
N VAL A 465 0.19 14.12 28.74
CA VAL A 465 1.40 14.72 28.15
C VAL A 465 1.38 14.69 26.62
N PHE A 466 1.07 13.54 26.02
CA PHE A 466 1.30 13.35 24.58
C PHE A 466 0.08 13.55 23.68
N VAL A 467 -1.15 13.53 24.20
CA VAL A 467 -2.34 13.85 23.37
C VAL A 467 -2.24 15.27 22.78
N PRO A 468 -1.90 16.32 23.55
CA PRO A 468 -1.67 17.66 22.98
C PRO A 468 -0.57 17.68 21.91
N CYS A 469 0.52 16.94 22.10
CA CYS A 469 1.60 16.82 21.11
C CYS A 469 1.09 16.20 19.80
N VAL A 470 0.24 15.17 19.88
CA VAL A 470 -0.39 14.55 18.72
C VAL A 470 -1.35 15.53 18.03
N GLU A 471 -2.11 16.34 18.78
CA GLU A 471 -2.98 17.37 18.20
C GLU A 471 -2.17 18.41 17.42
N VAL A 472 -1.07 18.91 18.00
CA VAL A 472 -0.13 19.83 17.31
C VAL A 472 0.44 19.18 16.06
N MET A 473 0.89 17.93 16.15
CA MET A 473 1.40 17.17 14.99
C MET A 473 0.32 16.98 13.91
N ARG A 474 -0.96 16.83 14.28
CA ARG A 474 -2.07 16.75 13.31
C ARG A 474 -2.42 18.09 12.70
N LEU A 475 -2.12 19.20 13.37
CA LEU A 475 -2.20 20.53 12.74
C LEU A 475 -1.16 20.70 11.64
N THR A 476 0.01 20.06 11.74
CA THR A 476 1.07 20.13 10.71
C THR A 476 0.90 19.10 9.59
N ASP A 477 0.26 17.96 9.88
CA ASP A 477 -0.11 16.90 8.92
C ASP A 477 -1.48 17.13 8.24
N GLY A 478 -2.23 18.15 8.69
CA GLY A 478 -3.62 18.40 8.29
C GLY A 478 -3.77 18.89 6.85
N LYS A 479 -4.79 18.37 6.14
CA LYS A 479 -5.12 18.73 4.74
C LYS A 479 -5.75 20.12 4.55
N LYS A 480 -6.01 20.89 5.61
CA LYS A 480 -6.76 22.16 5.55
C LYS A 480 -6.07 23.28 6.35
N GLY A 481 -5.71 24.35 5.64
CA GLY A 481 -5.22 25.62 6.21
C GLY A 481 -3.69 25.77 6.18
N VAL A 482 -3.23 26.99 6.47
CA VAL A 482 -1.80 27.33 6.60
C VAL A 482 -1.27 26.74 7.91
N THR A 483 -0.22 25.92 7.84
CA THR A 483 0.29 25.14 8.98
C THR A 483 1.54 25.76 9.61
N LEU A 484 2.43 26.36 8.82
CA LEU A 484 3.71 26.91 9.30
C LEU A 484 3.53 28.06 10.31
N GLY A 485 2.55 28.96 10.08
CA GLY A 485 2.27 30.09 10.96
C GLY A 485 1.74 29.70 12.35
N LYS A 486 1.24 28.47 12.51
CA LYS A 486 0.79 27.95 13.82
C LYS A 486 1.95 27.51 14.71
N PHE A 487 3.13 27.29 14.13
CA PHE A 487 4.33 26.85 14.86
C PHE A 487 5.12 28.01 15.47
N TYR A 488 5.06 29.19 14.84
CA TYR A 488 5.76 30.41 15.29
C TYR A 488 4.90 31.31 16.20
N ALA A 489 3.61 31.02 16.33
CA ALA A 489 2.65 31.80 17.13
C ALA A 489 2.37 31.19 18.52
N ALA A 490 3.00 30.05 18.84
CA ALA A 490 3.08 29.47 20.18
C ALA A 490 4.47 29.76 20.74
#